data_AF-A0A929HE94-F1
#
_entry.id   AF-A0A929HE94-F1
#
_cell.length_a   1.000
_cell.length_b   1.000
_cell.length_c   1.000
_cell.angle_alpha   90.00
_cell.angle_beta   90.00
_cell.angle_gamma   90.00
#
_symmetry.space_group_name_H-M   'P 1'
#
loop_
_entity.id
_entity.type
_entity.pdbx_description
1 polymer ?
#
loop_
_entity_poly.entity_id
_entity_poly.type
_entity_poly.pdbx_seq_one_letter_code
_entity_poly.pdbx_strand_id
1 'polypeptide(L)' 'MKIQSPFIHAGTEFQKKVWTEIAKISYGQTRTYGELARAIGSPGSARAVGSACGANPVALIIPCHRVVGATGLGGFAG' A
#
# COMPACT_ATOMS: atom_id res chain seq x y z
N MET A 1 -0.51 -3.81 -14.66
CA MET A 1 0.18 -5.09 -14.36
C MET A 1 -0.67 -5.85 -13.34
N LYS A 2 -1.25 -7.01 -13.70
CA LYS A 2 -1.96 -7.85 -12.72
C LYS A 2 -0.90 -8.58 -11.90
N ILE A 3 -0.75 -8.25 -10.62
CA ILE A 3 0.12 -9.03 -9.73
C ILE A 3 -0.65 -10.28 -9.32
N GLN A 4 -0.47 -11.37 -10.07
CA GLN A 4 -0.93 -12.69 -9.67
C GLN A 4 0.20 -13.37 -8.91
N SER A 5 0.25 -13.14 -7.59
CA SER A 5 1.19 -13.79 -6.69
C SER A 5 0.40 -14.58 -5.64
N PRO A 6 0.72 -15.86 -5.38
CA PRO A 6 0.00 -16.68 -4.39
C PRO A 6 0.03 -16.04 -2.99
N PHE A 7 1.04 -15.22 -2.70
CA PHE A 7 1.20 -14.53 -1.41
C PHE A 7 0.17 -13.42 -1.15
N ILE A 8 -0.44 -12.85 -2.20
CA ILE A 8 -1.50 -11.82 -2.04
C ILE A 8 -2.79 -12.43 -1.48
N HIS A 9 -2.99 -13.75 -1.65
CA HIS A 9 -4.25 -14.42 -1.34
C HIS A 9 -4.46 -14.59 0.18
N ALA A 10 -3.40 -14.50 0.98
CA ALA A 10 -3.44 -14.67 2.44
C ALA A 10 -3.81 -13.41 3.23
N GLY A 11 -3.88 -12.23 2.59
CA GLY A 11 -4.23 -10.98 3.27
C GLY A 11 -5.73 -10.83 3.56
N THR A 12 -6.07 -9.92 4.47
CA THR A 12 -7.45 -9.45 4.63
C THR A 12 -7.94 -8.73 3.37
N GLU A 13 -9.26 -8.60 3.19
CA GLU A 13 -9.82 -7.85 2.06
C GLU A 13 -9.33 -6.39 2.02
N PHE A 14 -9.12 -5.78 3.19
CA PHE A 14 -8.52 -4.44 3.28
C PHE A 14 -7.07 -4.43 2.79
N GLN A 15 -6.25 -5.37 3.26
CA GLN A 15 -4.85 -5.51 2.84
C GLN A 15 -4.74 -5.74 1.32
N LYS A 16 -5.56 -6.64 0.77
CA LYS A 16 -5.61 -6.90 -0.68
C LYS A 16 -5.94 -5.66 -1.49
N LYS A 17 -6.93 -4.86 -1.05
CA LYS A 17 -7.28 -3.57 -1.68
C LYS A 17 -6.09 -2.60 -1.65
N VAL A 18 -5.45 -2.45 -0.49
CA VAL A 18 -4.26 -1.59 -0.33
C VAL A 18 -3.13 -2.03 -1.26
N TRP A 19 -2.75 -3.31 -1.24
CA TRP A 19 -1.65 -3.83 -2.06
C TRP A 19 -1.93 -3.71 -3.56
N THR A 20 -3.18 -3.93 -3.97
CA THR A 20 -3.62 -3.74 -5.36
C THR A 20 -3.48 -2.29 -5.80
N GLU A 21 -3.77 -1.34 -4.91
CA GLU A 21 -3.63 0.09 -5.22
C GLU A 21 -2.16 0.52 -5.24
N ILE A 22 -1.34 0.04 -4.30
CA ILE A 22 0.10 0.29 -4.28
C ILE A 22 0.79 -0.23 -5.54
N ALA A 23 0.36 -1.38 -6.06
CA ALA A 23 0.86 -1.96 -7.30
C ALA A 23 0.65 -1.06 -8.54
N LYS A 24 -0.24 -0.07 -8.47
CA LYS A 24 -0.49 0.90 -9.55
C LYS A 24 0.46 2.10 -9.51
N ILE A 25 1.26 2.26 -8.45
CA ILE A 25 2.19 3.38 -8.33
C ILE A 25 3.37 3.16 -9.28
N SER A 26 3.46 3.99 -10.32
CA SER A 26 4.54 3.95 -11.32
C SER A 26 5.92 4.19 -10.70
N TYR A 27 6.96 3.76 -11.41
CA TYR A 27 8.35 4.04 -11.04
C TYR A 27 8.60 5.56 -10.93
N GLY A 28 9.35 5.97 -9.92
CA GLY A 28 9.64 7.38 -9.64
C GLY A 28 8.46 8.21 -9.09
N GLN A 29 7.30 7.59 -8.86
CA GLN A 29 6.14 8.24 -8.28
C GLN A 29 5.90 7.77 -6.85
N THR A 30 5.28 8.63 -6.05
CA THR A 30 4.86 8.33 -4.68
C THR A 30 3.38 8.61 -4.47
N ARG A 31 2.81 7.97 -3.46
CA ARG A 31 1.47 8.28 -2.93
C ARG A 31 1.53 8.41 -1.42
N THR A 32 0.71 9.27 -0.86
CA THR A 32 0.56 9.33 0.60
C THR A 32 -0.37 8.23 1.10
N TYR A 33 -0.23 7.85 2.37
CA TYR A 33 -1.19 6.93 3.01
C TYR A 33 -2.65 7.43 2.91
N GLY A 34 -2.86 8.74 2.98
CA GLY A 34 -4.18 9.36 2.86
C GLY A 34 -4.75 9.28 1.44
N GLU A 35 -3.92 9.42 0.42
CA GLU A 35 -4.33 9.26 -0.98
C GLU A 35 -4.76 7.82 -1.27
N LEU A 36 -4.00 6.84 -0.79
CA LEU A 36 -4.36 5.44 -0.92
C LEU A 36 -5.66 5.12 -0.19
N ALA A 37 -5.83 5.63 1.04
CA ALA A 37 -7.05 5.47 1.82
C ALA A 37 -8.29 5.98 1.06
N ARG A 38 -8.18 7.13 0.38
CA ARG A 38 -9.25 7.65 -0.49
C ARG A 38 -9.47 6.77 -1.72
N ALA A 39 -8.40 6.36 -2.40
CA ALA A 39 -8.47 5.57 -3.62
C ALA A 39 -9.15 4.19 -3.42
N ILE A 40 -8.96 3.57 -2.24
CA ILE A 40 -9.62 2.29 -1.90
C ILE A 40 -11.03 2.46 -1.32
N GLY A 41 -11.58 3.69 -1.29
CA GLY A 41 -12.92 3.97 -0.75
C GLY A 41 -13.01 3.94 0.77
N SER A 42 -11.89 4.16 1.48
CA SER A 42 -11.83 4.19 2.95
C SER A 42 -11.19 5.48 3.46
N PRO A 43 -11.80 6.66 3.22
CA PRO A 43 -11.24 7.94 3.66
C PRO A 43 -11.04 7.96 5.19
N GLY A 44 -9.93 8.54 5.65
CA GLY A 44 -9.56 8.58 7.07
C GLY A 44 -8.78 7.36 7.58
N SER A 45 -8.65 6.29 6.78
CA SER A 45 -7.96 5.04 7.19
C SER A 45 -6.44 5.05 6.97
N ALA A 46 -5.79 6.23 6.87
CA ALA A 46 -4.37 6.33 6.54
C ALA A 46 -3.44 5.50 7.45
N ARG A 47 -3.74 5.44 8.76
CA ARG A 47 -2.97 4.59 9.70
C ARG A 47 -3.14 3.10 9.39
N ALA A 48 -4.34 2.64 9.06
CA ALA A 48 -4.60 1.26 8.67
C ALA A 48 -3.92 0.90 7.35
N VAL A 49 -3.85 1.84 6.40
CA VAL A 49 -3.04 1.68 5.18
C VAL A 49 -1.56 1.50 5.53
N GLY A 50 -1.03 2.25 6.49
CA GLY A 50 0.33 2.05 7.03
C GLY A 50 0.55 0.64 7.57
N SER A 51 -0.37 0.13 8.40
CA SER A 51 -0.31 -1.26 8.89
C SER A 51 -0.37 -2.29 7.76
N ALA A 52 -1.20 -2.07 6.74
CA ALA A 52 -1.26 -2.93 5.55
C ALA A 52 0.03 -2.88 4.72
N CYS A 53 0.72 -1.73 4.67
CA CYS A 53 2.03 -1.62 4.04
C CYS A 53 3.09 -2.45 4.77
N GLY A 54 3.10 -2.42 6.12
CA GLY A 54 4.02 -3.23 6.94
C GLY A 54 3.72 -4.73 6.90
N ALA A 55 2.45 -5.10 6.70
CA ALA A 55 2.03 -6.50 6.53
C ALA A 55 2.25 -7.06 5.11
N ASN A 56 2.89 -6.30 4.21
CA ASN A 56 3.10 -6.73 2.83
C ASN A 56 4.05 -7.95 2.76
N PRO A 57 3.58 -9.12 2.31
CA PRO A 57 4.41 -10.33 2.26
C PRO A 57 5.46 -10.28 1.13
N VAL A 58 5.38 -9.31 0.21
CA VAL A 58 6.26 -9.23 -0.95
C VAL A 58 6.72 -7.78 -1.22
N ALA A 59 7.51 -7.25 -0.29
CA ALA A 59 7.99 -5.86 -0.22
C ALA A 59 8.61 -5.28 -1.51
N LEU A 60 9.16 -6.11 -2.39
CA LEU A 60 9.77 -5.68 -3.66
C LEU A 60 8.79 -5.71 -4.84
N ILE A 61 7.84 -6.64 -4.85
CA ILE A 61 6.86 -6.78 -5.94
C ILE A 61 5.70 -5.81 -5.76
N ILE A 62 5.23 -5.66 -4.52
CA ILE A 62 4.28 -4.61 -4.15
C ILE A 62 5.12 -3.44 -3.61
N PRO A 63 5.22 -2.32 -4.34
CA PRO A 63 6.20 -1.26 -4.05
C PRO A 63 5.76 -0.37 -2.89
N CYS A 64 5.56 -0.91 -1.68
CA CYS A 64 5.12 -0.08 -0.54
C CYS A 64 6.13 1.01 -0.14
N HIS A 65 7.39 0.95 -0.60
CA HIS A 65 8.42 1.96 -0.36
C HIS A 65 8.10 3.28 -1.09
N ARG A 66 7.14 3.24 -2.01
CA ARG A 66 6.60 4.42 -2.70
C ARG A 66 5.45 5.08 -1.92
N VAL A 67 5.10 4.56 -0.75
CA VAL A 67 4.07 5.12 0.11
C VAL A 67 4.72 5.96 1.21
N VAL A 68 4.30 7.23 1.29
CA VAL A 68 4.94 8.24 2.16
C VAL A 68 3.93 8.91 3.10
N GLY A 69 4.43 9.61 4.12
CA GLY A 69 3.63 10.47 4.98
C GLY A 69 3.20 11.75 4.25
N ALA A 70 2.22 12.46 4.80
CA ALA A 70 1.76 13.74 4.24
C ALA A 70 2.81 14.87 4.36
N THR A 71 3.74 14.74 5.30
CA THR A 71 4.75 15.78 5.64
C THR A 71 6.19 15.29 5.46
N GLY A 72 6.42 14.15 4.82
CA GLY A 72 7.76 13.58 4.66
C GLY A 72 7.76 12.07 4.42
N LEU A 73 8.92 11.43 4.62
CA LEU A 73 9.09 9.99 4.49
C LEU A 73 8.14 9.22 5.43
N GLY A 74 7.61 8.09 4.95
CA GLY A 74 6.69 7.22 5.69
C GLY A 74 7.38 6.00 6.30
N GLY A 75 6.77 5.44 7.36
CA GLY A 75 7.24 4.27 8.13
C GLY A 75 7.03 2.93 7.42
N PHE A 76 7.63 2.77 6.24
CA PHE A 76 7.67 1.48 5.57
C PHE A 76 8.31 0.42 6.49
N ALA A 77 7.55 -0.63 6.80
CA ALA A 77 7.90 -1.74 7.71
C ALA A 77 7.96 -1.43 9.22
N GLY A 78 7.57 -0.23 9.65
CA GLY A 78 7.65 0.20 11.06
C GLY A 78 8.72 1.26 11.27
#